data_AF-A0A7C5XHC9-F1
#
_entry.id   AF-A0A7C5XHC9-F1
#
_cell.length_a   1.000
_cell.length_b   1.000
_cell.length_c   1.000
_cell.angle_alpha   90.00
_cell.angle_beta   90.00
_cell.angle_gamma   90.00
#
_symmetry.space_group_name_H-M   'P 1'
#
loop_
_entity.id
_entity.type
_entity.pdbx_description
1 polymer ?
#
loop_
_entity_poly.entity_id
_entity_poly.type
_entity_poly.pdbx_seq_one_letter_code
_entity_poly.pdbx_strand_id
1 'polypeptide(L)'
;MGKIWIIGGSLSVILSGGSKIRRNDIVEHVEGLLRERFGWDEVKMCEELLHFIGIDTETFRKYGIELCDWVYVQTDDVYFMGIALSDLYVKFVKINKNKYVKVALDTTNAIDAIFFSLLLKKPSITMSWINREMSIVAVEYYIVTKANKWGCANHEELIRHVSALEPMDVPKLIAGAVDGDSSIKYKFTASTPSIEITACRT
;
A
#
# COMPACT_ATOMS: atom_id res chain seq x y z
N MET A 1 5.75 -33.45 -14.89
CA MET A 1 4.45 -32.85 -14.50
C MET A 1 4.43 -32.68 -12.99
N GLY A 2 4.60 -31.45 -12.48
CA GLY A 2 4.56 -31.17 -11.04
C GLY A 2 3.12 -31.09 -10.52
N LYS A 3 2.87 -31.63 -9.33
CA LYS A 3 1.58 -31.53 -8.64
C LYS A 3 1.60 -30.37 -7.64
N ILE A 4 0.57 -29.54 -7.69
CA ILE A 4 0.34 -28.42 -6.76
C ILE A 4 -0.46 -28.95 -5.57
N TRP A 5 0.01 -28.67 -4.35
CA TRP A 5 -0.75 -28.92 -3.12
C TRP A 5 -0.88 -27.61 -2.33
N ILE A 6 -2.09 -27.34 -1.86
CA ILE A 6 -2.39 -26.22 -0.96
C ILE A 6 -2.57 -26.80 0.44
N ILE A 7 -1.67 -26.47 1.37
CA ILE A 7 -1.80 -26.83 2.78
C ILE A 7 -1.53 -25.58 3.62
N GLY A 8 -2.53 -25.12 4.38
CA GLY A 8 -2.33 -24.19 5.50
C GLY A 8 -1.77 -22.80 5.19
N GLY A 9 -2.37 -22.06 4.26
CA GLY A 9 -2.20 -20.60 4.15
C GLY A 9 -0.81 -20.09 3.70
N SER A 10 0.11 -20.97 3.30
CA SER A 10 1.38 -20.59 2.67
C SER A 10 1.55 -21.34 1.35
N LEU A 11 1.58 -20.59 0.24
CA LEU A 11 1.88 -21.15 -1.08
C LEU A 11 3.36 -21.55 -1.11
N SER A 12 3.63 -22.85 -1.05
CA SER A 12 4.98 -23.41 -1.22
C SER A 12 5.01 -24.21 -2.53
N VAL A 13 5.68 -23.68 -3.56
CA VAL A 13 5.94 -24.41 -4.79
C VAL A 13 7.21 -25.23 -4.57
N ILE A 14 7.07 -26.54 -4.39
CA ILE A 14 8.21 -27.46 -4.32
C ILE A 14 8.41 -28.04 -5.72
N LEU A 15 9.40 -27.52 -6.44
CA LEU A 15 9.93 -28.18 -7.63
C LEU A 15 10.80 -29.35 -7.14
N SER A 16 10.61 -30.53 -7.72
CA SER A 16 11.34 -31.75 -7.35
C SER A 16 12.83 -31.56 -7.59
N GLY A 17 13.56 -31.18 -6.55
CA GLY A 17 14.98 -30.85 -6.61
C GLY A 17 15.44 -29.87 -5.54
N GLY A 18 15.21 -30.19 -4.26
CA GLY A 18 16.12 -29.87 -3.16
C GLY A 18 16.47 -28.41 -2.79
N SER A 19 15.97 -27.37 -3.45
CA SER A 19 16.20 -25.98 -3.01
C SER A 19 14.88 -25.23 -2.82
N LYS A 20 14.69 -24.69 -1.61
CA LYS A 20 13.55 -23.84 -1.28
C LYS A 20 13.85 -22.44 -1.79
N ILE A 21 13.61 -22.20 -3.09
CA ILE A 21 13.78 -20.87 -3.68
C ILE A 21 12.77 -19.93 -3.00
N ARG A 22 13.25 -18.82 -2.44
CA ARG A 22 12.36 -17.84 -1.79
C ARG A 22 11.66 -17.08 -2.90
N ARG A 23 10.41 -16.65 -2.66
CA ARG A 23 9.67 -15.82 -3.63
C ARG A 23 10.48 -14.60 -4.09
N ASN A 24 11.22 -13.97 -3.17
CA ASN A 24 12.08 -12.84 -3.48
C ASN A 24 13.15 -13.20 -4.51
N ASP A 25 13.82 -14.34 -4.35
CA ASP A 25 14.85 -14.80 -5.28
C ASP A 25 14.27 -15.04 -6.69
N ILE A 26 13.01 -15.49 -6.79
CA ILE A 26 12.30 -15.65 -8.07
C ILE A 26 11.99 -14.29 -8.69
N VAL A 27 11.48 -13.34 -7.90
CA VAL A 27 11.14 -11.99 -8.36
C VAL A 27 12.39 -11.28 -8.87
N GLU A 28 13.49 -11.30 -8.10
CA GLU A 28 14.77 -10.71 -8.50
C GLU A 28 15.29 -11.33 -9.81
N HIS A 29 15.13 -12.64 -10.00
CA HIS A 29 15.56 -13.32 -11.22
C HIS A 29 14.69 -12.94 -12.44
N VAL A 30 13.38 -12.80 -12.25
CA VAL A 30 12.46 -12.34 -13.31
C VAL A 30 12.75 -10.89 -13.68
N GLU A 31 12.91 -10.01 -12.70
CA GLU A 31 13.28 -8.60 -12.94
C GLU A 31 14.62 -8.49 -13.68
N GLY A 32 15.62 -9.28 -13.28
CA GLY A 32 16.91 -9.36 -13.97
C GLY A 32 16.76 -9.77 -15.43
N LEU A 33 15.95 -10.80 -15.72
CA LEU A 33 15.68 -11.23 -17.10
C LEU A 33 14.94 -10.17 -17.92
N LEU A 34 13.96 -9.46 -17.33
CA LEU A 34 13.24 -8.38 -17.99
C LEU A 34 14.17 -7.23 -18.38
N ARG A 35 15.05 -6.83 -17.46
CA ARG A 35 16.06 -5.78 -17.70
C ARG A 35 17.09 -6.22 -18.74
N GLU A 36 17.70 -7.40 -18.57
CA GLU A 36 18.81 -7.86 -19.41
C GLU A 36 18.39 -8.29 -20.82
N ARG A 37 17.25 -8.99 -20.96
CA ARG A 37 16.85 -9.57 -22.25
C ARG A 37 15.85 -8.72 -23.02
N PHE A 38 15.00 -7.98 -22.32
CA PHE A 38 13.93 -7.22 -22.95
C PHE A 38 14.17 -5.70 -22.86
N GLY A 39 15.23 -5.27 -22.16
CA GLY A 39 15.57 -3.86 -22.01
C GLY A 39 14.50 -3.07 -21.25
N TRP A 40 13.78 -3.72 -20.34
CA TRP A 40 12.76 -3.05 -19.54
C TRP A 40 13.43 -2.22 -18.46
N ASP A 41 13.13 -0.93 -18.39
CA ASP A 41 13.49 -0.04 -17.29
C ASP A 41 12.31 0.12 -16.32
N GLU A 42 12.51 0.89 -15.23
CA GLU A 42 11.46 1.23 -14.27
C GLU A 42 10.18 1.74 -14.94
N VAL A 43 10.32 2.66 -15.90
CA VAL A 43 9.19 3.29 -16.58
C VAL A 43 8.41 2.25 -17.37
N LYS A 44 9.08 1.42 -18.17
CA LYS A 44 8.43 0.40 -18.99
C LYS A 44 7.76 -0.69 -18.14
N MET A 45 8.36 -1.08 -17.02
CA MET A 45 7.73 -2.00 -16.07
C MET A 45 6.45 -1.41 -15.48
N CYS A 46 6.47 -0.13 -15.11
CA CYS A 46 5.30 0.58 -14.60
C CYS A 46 4.20 0.68 -15.67
N GLU A 47 4.54 1.10 -16.89
CA GLU A 47 3.57 1.24 -17.99
C GLU A 47 2.88 -0.09 -18.32
N GLU A 48 3.63 -1.19 -18.37
CA GLU A 48 3.08 -2.54 -18.62
C GLU A 48 2.19 -3.02 -17.47
N LEU A 49 2.53 -2.70 -16.22
CA LEU A 49 1.69 -2.99 -15.06
C LEU A 49 0.37 -2.21 -15.14
N LEU A 50 0.43 -0.90 -15.44
CA LEU A 50 -0.73 -0.03 -15.58
C LEU A 50 -1.63 -0.52 -16.72
N HIS A 51 -1.04 -0.89 -17.85
CA HIS A 51 -1.76 -1.47 -18.98
C HIS A 51 -2.44 -2.80 -18.61
N PHE A 52 -1.75 -3.68 -17.87
CA PHE A 52 -2.31 -4.95 -17.40
C PHE A 52 -3.57 -4.76 -16.52
N ILE A 53 -3.61 -3.69 -15.72
CA ILE A 53 -4.79 -3.34 -14.91
C ILE A 53 -5.81 -2.43 -15.64
N GLY A 54 -5.62 -2.23 -16.94
CA GLY A 54 -6.57 -1.52 -17.80
C GLY A 54 -6.43 0.01 -17.80
N ILE A 55 -5.30 0.55 -17.35
CA ILE A 55 -4.99 1.98 -17.35
C ILE A 55 -4.17 2.32 -18.61
N ASP A 56 -4.69 3.25 -19.43
CA ASP A 56 -4.02 3.73 -20.64
C ASP A 56 -3.12 4.94 -20.33
N THR A 57 -1.83 4.68 -20.13
CA THR A 57 -0.83 5.71 -19.79
C THR A 57 -0.69 6.81 -20.84
N GLU A 58 -0.90 6.49 -22.12
CA GLU A 58 -0.83 7.47 -23.22
C GLU A 58 -1.96 8.50 -23.16
N THR A 59 -3.15 8.08 -22.71
CA THR A 59 -4.26 9.01 -22.51
C THR A 59 -3.94 10.05 -21.43
N PHE A 60 -3.31 9.66 -20.33
CA PHE A 60 -2.91 10.58 -19.26
C PHE A 60 -1.77 11.51 -19.67
N ARG A 61 -0.79 10.98 -20.41
CA ARG A 61 0.34 11.76 -20.97
C ARG A 61 -0.13 12.91 -21.88
N LYS A 62 -1.18 12.70 -22.67
CA LYS A 62 -1.81 13.77 -23.48
C LYS A 62 -2.35 14.94 -22.65
N TYR A 63 -2.70 14.70 -21.39
CA TYR A 63 -3.13 15.73 -20.44
C TYR A 63 -1.98 16.22 -19.55
N GLY A 64 -0.72 15.85 -19.85
CA GLY A 64 0.46 16.26 -19.10
C GLY A 64 0.67 15.51 -17.79
N ILE A 65 0.06 14.33 -17.63
CA ILE A 65 0.16 13.50 -16.42
C ILE A 65 1.06 12.30 -16.71
N GLU A 66 2.25 12.27 -16.12
CA GLU A 66 3.15 11.11 -16.15
C GLU A 66 2.83 10.16 -14.99
N LEU A 67 2.03 9.13 -15.26
CA LEU A 67 1.56 8.19 -14.23
C LEU A 67 2.68 7.39 -13.57
N CYS A 68 3.76 7.10 -14.28
CA CYS A 68 4.86 6.35 -13.68
C CYS A 68 5.66 7.20 -12.70
N ASP A 69 5.80 8.51 -12.95
CA ASP A 69 6.36 9.44 -11.96
C ASP A 69 5.50 9.51 -10.69
N TRP A 70 4.18 9.29 -10.82
CA TRP A 70 3.27 9.20 -9.67
C TRP A 70 3.44 7.89 -8.87
N VAL A 71 3.63 6.75 -9.55
CA VAL A 71 3.91 5.47 -8.88
C VAL A 71 5.27 5.50 -8.18
N TYR A 72 6.24 6.23 -8.74
CA TYR A 72 7.56 6.44 -8.17
C TYR A 72 7.66 7.65 -7.24
N VAL A 73 6.53 8.28 -6.85
CA VAL A 73 6.54 9.33 -5.81
C VAL A 73 7.34 8.78 -4.65
N GLN A 74 8.39 9.53 -4.28
CA GLN A 74 9.24 9.19 -3.16
C GLN A 74 8.34 9.07 -1.93
N THR A 75 8.00 7.82 -1.60
CA THR A 75 7.31 7.42 -0.40
C THR A 75 8.31 7.54 0.75
N ASP A 76 8.70 8.80 1.02
CA ASP A 76 9.50 9.11 2.18
C ASP A 76 8.67 8.91 3.45
N ASP A 77 9.36 8.84 4.59
CA ASP A 77 8.72 8.51 5.86
C ASP A 77 7.61 9.52 6.25
N VAL A 78 7.68 10.76 5.74
CA VAL A 78 6.68 11.80 6.02
C VAL A 78 5.41 11.60 5.19
N TYR A 79 5.55 11.32 3.89
CA TYR A 79 4.42 10.94 3.05
C TYR A 79 3.72 9.68 3.61
N PHE A 80 4.52 8.68 4.02
CA PHE A 80 3.99 7.47 4.66
C PHE A 80 3.27 7.78 5.98
N MET A 81 3.79 8.69 6.80
CA MET A 81 3.11 9.16 8.01
C MET A 81 1.74 9.77 7.71
N GLY A 82 1.59 10.45 6.56
CA GLY A 82 0.33 11.00 6.08
C GLY A 82 -0.73 9.92 5.84
N ILE A 83 -0.37 8.88 5.07
CA ILE A 83 -1.25 7.73 4.83
C ILE A 83 -1.58 7.01 6.14
N ALA A 84 -0.58 6.90 7.03
CA ALA A 84 -0.74 6.28 8.33
C ALA A 84 -1.75 7.00 9.24
N LEU A 85 -1.92 8.31 9.05
CA LEU A 85 -2.86 9.13 9.83
C LEU A 85 -4.31 9.00 9.36
N SER A 86 -4.54 8.86 8.05
CA SER A 86 -5.89 8.88 7.49
C SER A 86 -6.54 7.50 7.47
N ASP A 87 -5.84 6.50 6.91
CA ASP A 87 -6.45 5.25 6.48
C ASP A 87 -6.08 4.03 7.34
N LEU A 88 -5.13 4.21 8.25
CA LEU A 88 -4.48 3.09 8.92
C LEU A 88 -5.23 2.64 10.18
N TYR A 89 -5.78 1.42 10.13
CA TYR A 89 -6.41 0.78 11.26
C TYR A 89 -5.37 0.20 12.23
N VAL A 90 -5.32 0.75 13.45
CA VAL A 90 -4.39 0.31 14.50
C VAL A 90 -5.15 -0.37 15.64
N LYS A 91 -4.91 -1.67 15.85
CA LYS A 91 -5.54 -2.47 16.90
C LYS A 91 -4.52 -3.12 17.82
N PHE A 92 -4.60 -2.84 19.11
CA PHE A 92 -3.80 -3.54 20.11
C PHE A 92 -4.33 -4.97 20.34
N VAL A 93 -3.44 -5.96 20.24
CA VAL A 93 -3.75 -7.37 20.46
C VAL A 93 -2.79 -7.97 21.48
N LYS A 94 -3.28 -8.88 22.33
CA LYS A 94 -2.44 -9.60 23.30
C LYS A 94 -2.15 -11.01 22.81
N ILE A 95 -0.88 -11.37 22.70
CA ILE A 95 -0.42 -12.73 22.35
C ILE A 95 0.55 -13.19 23.43
N ASN A 96 0.24 -14.29 24.13
CA ASN A 96 1.08 -14.87 25.19
C ASN A 96 1.59 -13.82 26.21
N LYS A 97 0.68 -13.02 26.77
CA LYS A 97 0.92 -11.92 27.74
C LYS A 97 1.69 -10.70 27.20
N ASN A 98 2.20 -10.73 25.97
CA ASN A 98 2.84 -9.60 25.33
C ASN A 98 1.83 -8.74 24.57
N LYS A 99 2.02 -7.41 24.60
CA LYS A 99 1.23 -6.45 23.81
C LYS A 99 1.82 -6.33 22.40
N TYR A 100 1.00 -6.63 21.42
CA TYR A 100 1.26 -6.43 20.01
C TYR A 100 0.29 -5.39 19.46
N VAL A 101 0.61 -4.90 18.28
CA VAL A 101 -0.26 -4.04 17.50
C VAL A 101 -0.44 -4.69 16.13
N LYS A 102 -1.70 -4.90 15.76
CA LYS A 102 -2.10 -5.20 14.39
C LYS A 102 -2.34 -3.85 13.71
N VAL A 103 -1.62 -3.64 12.64
CA VAL A 103 -1.63 -2.44 11.81
C VAL A 103 -2.16 -2.92 10.48
N ALA A 104 -3.35 -2.45 10.09
CA ALA A 104 -4.05 -2.93 8.92
C ALA A 104 -4.54 -1.76 8.06
N LEU A 105 -4.65 -2.03 6.77
CA LEU A 105 -5.26 -1.17 5.77
C LEU A 105 -6.33 -2.00 5.08
N ASP A 106 -7.58 -1.58 5.23
CA ASP A 106 -8.76 -2.22 4.64
C ASP A 106 -9.24 -1.39 3.47
N THR A 107 -9.13 -1.91 2.25
CA THR A 107 -9.61 -1.20 1.07
C THR A 107 -10.45 -2.08 0.16
N THR A 108 -11.39 -1.44 -0.51
CA THR A 108 -12.18 -1.98 -1.62
C THR A 108 -11.70 -1.47 -2.96
N ASN A 109 -10.71 -0.57 -2.97
CA ASN A 109 -10.10 0.02 -4.16
C ASN A 109 -8.84 -0.77 -4.55
N ALA A 110 -8.77 -1.17 -5.82
CA ALA A 110 -7.65 -1.95 -6.36
C ALA A 110 -6.33 -1.18 -6.38
N ILE A 111 -6.36 0.15 -6.55
CA ILE A 111 -5.15 0.99 -6.57
C ILE A 111 -4.53 1.03 -5.17
N ASP A 112 -5.35 1.31 -4.16
CA ASP A 112 -4.95 1.36 -2.77
C ASP A 112 -4.39 0.01 -2.32
N ALA A 113 -5.02 -1.10 -2.75
CA ALA A 113 -4.53 -2.45 -2.48
C ALA A 113 -3.10 -2.69 -3.00
N ILE A 114 -2.77 -2.17 -4.20
CA ILE A 114 -1.41 -2.25 -4.76
C ILE A 114 -0.47 -1.36 -3.94
N PHE A 115 -0.87 -0.11 -3.68
CA PHE A 115 -0.05 0.85 -2.93
C PHE A 115 0.29 0.33 -1.53
N PHE A 116 -0.67 -0.24 -0.82
CA PHE A 116 -0.50 -0.72 0.56
C PHE A 116 0.45 -1.90 0.69
N SER A 117 0.58 -2.71 -0.36
CA SER A 117 1.56 -3.79 -0.42
C SER A 117 3.01 -3.26 -0.46
N LEU A 118 3.22 -2.11 -1.10
CA LEU A 118 4.50 -1.41 -1.15
C LEU A 118 4.81 -0.73 0.18
N LEU A 119 3.80 -0.15 0.83
CA LEU A 119 3.95 0.62 2.06
C LEU A 119 4.30 -0.22 3.29
N LEU A 120 3.60 -1.34 3.54
CA LEU A 120 3.74 -2.11 4.78
C LEU A 120 4.95 -3.07 4.82
N LYS A 121 5.87 -2.99 3.85
CA LYS A 121 7.12 -3.77 3.74
C LYS A 121 6.97 -5.22 4.24
N LYS A 122 6.37 -6.08 3.40
CA LYS A 122 5.98 -7.49 3.66
C LYS A 122 4.71 -7.66 4.52
N PRO A 123 3.56 -7.06 4.11
CA PRO A 123 2.30 -7.32 4.77
C PRO A 123 1.83 -8.76 4.59
N SER A 124 1.05 -9.22 5.56
CA SER A 124 0.11 -10.32 5.38
C SER A 124 -1.14 -9.80 4.67
N ILE A 125 -1.79 -10.65 3.88
CA ILE A 125 -2.98 -10.26 3.09
C ILE A 125 -4.14 -11.17 3.50
N THR A 126 -5.28 -10.57 3.83
CA THR A 126 -6.55 -11.27 4.02
C THR A 126 -7.55 -10.76 3.00
N MET A 127 -8.27 -11.66 2.33
CA MET A 127 -9.44 -11.28 1.52
C MET A 127 -10.69 -11.69 2.27
N SER A 128 -11.65 -10.77 2.41
CA SER A 128 -12.89 -11.02 3.12
C SER A 128 -14.09 -10.45 2.37
N TRP A 129 -15.25 -11.10 2.50
CA TRP A 129 -16.49 -10.58 1.96
C TRP A 129 -17.07 -9.59 2.96
N ILE A 130 -17.16 -8.31 2.60
CA ILE A 130 -17.83 -7.30 3.44
C ILE A 130 -19.35 -7.52 3.38
N ASN A 131 -19.86 -7.77 2.17
CA ASN A 131 -21.27 -8.05 1.95
C ASN A 131 -21.41 -9.15 0.88
N ARG A 132 -21.91 -10.32 1.30
CA ARG A 132 -22.11 -11.48 0.41
C ARG A 132 -23.22 -11.28 -0.62
N GLU A 133 -24.22 -10.45 -0.32
CA GLU A 133 -25.33 -10.18 -1.25
C GLU A 133 -24.91 -9.19 -2.35
N MET A 134 -24.11 -8.18 -2.00
CA MET A 134 -23.58 -7.22 -2.98
C MET A 134 -22.28 -7.68 -3.65
N SER A 135 -21.78 -8.87 -3.31
CA SER A 135 -20.51 -9.43 -3.80
C SER A 135 -19.31 -8.48 -3.64
N ILE A 136 -19.27 -7.71 -2.55
CA ILE A 136 -18.16 -6.79 -2.26
C ILE A 136 -17.08 -7.55 -1.49
N VAL A 137 -15.89 -7.62 -2.09
CA VAL A 137 -14.68 -8.17 -1.49
C VAL A 137 -13.81 -7.03 -1.00
N ALA A 138 -13.44 -7.06 0.28
CA ALA A 138 -12.35 -6.25 0.81
C ALA A 138 -11.04 -7.04 0.79
N VAL A 139 -9.96 -6.31 0.60
CA VAL A 139 -8.61 -6.79 0.81
C VAL A 139 -8.03 -6.03 2.01
N GLU A 140 -7.66 -6.78 3.05
CA GLU A 140 -6.94 -6.29 4.21
C GLU A 140 -5.44 -6.58 4.02
N TYR A 141 -4.61 -5.54 4.06
CA TYR A 141 -3.16 -5.66 4.18
C TYR A 141 -2.79 -5.37 5.63
N TYR A 142 -2.07 -6.27 6.30
CA TYR A 142 -1.73 -6.06 7.71
C TYR A 142 -0.35 -6.57 8.11
N ILE A 143 0.23 -5.91 9.10
CA ILE A 143 1.39 -6.40 9.85
C ILE A 143 1.03 -6.54 11.33
N VAL A 144 1.68 -7.49 12.00
CA VAL A 144 1.61 -7.62 13.45
C VAL A 144 3.01 -7.40 14.00
N THR A 145 3.20 -6.34 14.76
CA THR A 145 4.48 -6.01 15.39
C THR A 145 4.31 -5.80 16.90
N LYS A 146 5.42 -5.79 17.64
CA LYS A 146 5.37 -5.48 19.08
C LYS A 146 4.92 -4.02 19.23
N ALA A 147 4.06 -3.74 20.20
CA ALA A 147 3.47 -2.40 20.37
C ALA A 147 4.54 -1.29 20.51
N ASN A 148 5.65 -1.58 21.18
CA ASN A 148 6.77 -0.65 21.36
C ASN A 148 7.66 -0.45 20.12
N LYS A 149 7.40 -1.18 19.02
CA LYS A 149 8.11 -1.04 17.75
C LYS A 149 7.30 -0.28 16.69
N TRP A 150 6.07 0.09 16.99
CA TRP A 150 5.23 0.87 16.09
C TRP A 150 5.28 2.34 16.52
N GLY A 151 6.03 3.16 15.79
CA GLY A 151 6.26 4.58 16.14
C GLY A 151 4.99 5.45 16.10
N CYS A 152 3.95 5.00 15.41
CA CYS A 152 2.65 5.68 15.35
C CYS A 152 1.62 5.12 16.35
N ALA A 153 2.01 4.24 17.28
CA ALA A 153 1.10 3.70 18.29
C ALA A 153 0.73 4.72 19.37
N ASN A 154 1.54 5.77 19.52
CA ASN A 154 1.37 6.81 20.54
C ASN A 154 0.98 8.13 19.88
N HIS A 155 -0.21 8.62 20.21
CA HIS A 155 -0.73 9.88 19.68
C HIS A 155 0.15 11.09 20.03
N GLU A 156 0.75 11.12 21.22
CA GLU A 156 1.67 12.21 21.62
C GLU A 156 2.95 12.21 20.79
N GLU A 157 3.46 11.02 20.48
CA GLU A 157 4.66 10.84 19.66
C GLU A 157 4.40 11.25 18.22
N LEU A 158 3.21 10.96 17.71
CA LEU A 158 2.74 11.37 16.38
C LEU A 158 2.57 12.89 16.28
N ILE A 159 1.91 13.53 17.26
CA ILE A 159 1.81 15.00 17.34
C ILE A 159 3.20 15.64 17.37
N ARG A 160 4.14 15.05 18.13
CA ARG A 160 5.51 15.55 18.22
C ARG A 160 6.23 15.46 16.87
N HIS A 161 6.08 14.37 16.13
CA HIS A 161 6.66 14.23 14.79
C HIS A 161 6.05 15.25 13.82
N VAL A 162 4.72 15.40 13.81
CA VAL A 162 4.04 16.39 12.95
C VAL A 162 4.47 17.82 13.28
N SER A 163 4.60 18.15 14.57
CA SER A 163 5.00 19.50 15.02
C SER A 163 6.48 19.81 14.76
N ALA A 164 7.29 18.79 14.50
CA ALA A 164 8.71 18.92 14.20
C ALA A 164 9.02 18.88 12.69
N LEU A 165 8.00 18.82 11.83
CA LEU A 165 8.19 18.82 10.39
C LEU A 165 8.72 20.17 9.90
N GLU A 166 9.70 20.12 9.00
CA GLU A 166 10.12 21.29 8.25
C GLU A 166 8.98 21.76 7.32
N PRO A 167 8.91 23.06 6.98
CA PRO A 167 7.86 23.58 6.11
C PRO A 167 7.74 22.84 4.76
N MET A 168 8.85 22.28 4.25
CA MET A 168 8.86 21.53 3.00
C MET A 168 8.29 20.11 3.12
N ASP A 169 8.18 19.57 4.33
CA ASP A 169 7.67 18.23 4.60
C ASP A 169 6.16 18.23 4.90
N VAL A 170 5.60 19.36 5.32
CA VAL A 170 4.15 19.51 5.56
C VAL A 170 3.31 19.18 4.32
N PRO A 171 3.64 19.64 3.09
CA PRO A 171 2.89 19.26 1.89
C PRO A 171 2.93 17.75 1.61
N LYS A 172 4.04 17.08 1.92
CA LYS A 172 4.17 15.62 1.74
C LYS A 172 3.28 14.86 2.71
N LEU A 173 3.23 15.29 3.97
CA LEU A 173 2.33 14.74 4.98
C LEU A 173 0.87 14.87 4.52
N ILE A 174 0.49 16.06 4.04
CA ILE A 174 -0.87 16.33 3.54
C ILE A 174 -1.16 15.48 2.31
N ALA A 175 -0.24 15.37 1.36
CA ALA A 175 -0.40 14.54 0.17
C ALA A 175 -0.67 13.07 0.57
N GLY A 176 0.13 12.51 1.48
CA GLY A 176 -0.10 11.15 1.96
C GLY A 176 -1.46 10.98 2.66
N ALA A 177 -1.87 11.95 3.48
CA ALA A 177 -3.18 11.89 4.13
C ALA A 177 -4.35 12.04 3.15
N VAL A 178 -4.14 12.78 2.06
CA VAL A 178 -5.09 12.92 0.96
C VAL A 178 -5.22 11.61 0.18
N ASP A 179 -4.10 10.99 -0.15
CA ASP A 179 -4.07 9.76 -0.92
C ASP A 179 -4.48 8.52 -0.12
N GLY A 180 -4.44 8.59 1.22
CA GLY A 180 -4.86 7.50 2.11
C GLY A 180 -6.37 7.37 2.25
N ASP A 181 -7.05 8.36 2.85
CA ASP A 181 -8.52 8.31 3.07
C ASP A 181 -9.14 9.71 3.02
N SER A 182 -9.07 10.33 1.85
CA SER A 182 -9.67 11.66 1.65
C SER A 182 -10.67 11.72 0.51
N SER A 183 -11.47 12.77 0.54
CA SER A 183 -12.42 13.11 -0.52
C SER A 183 -12.16 14.52 -1.02
N ILE A 184 -11.93 14.65 -2.32
CA ILE A 184 -11.94 15.94 -3.01
C ILE A 184 -13.38 16.25 -3.41
N LYS A 185 -13.94 17.32 -2.85
CA LYS A 185 -15.31 17.77 -3.12
C LYS A 185 -15.28 19.12 -3.82
N TYR A 186 -16.16 19.32 -4.79
CA TYR A 186 -16.34 20.62 -5.44
C TYR A 186 -17.77 21.11 -5.21
N LYS A 187 -17.91 22.23 -4.48
CA LYS A 187 -19.21 22.86 -4.25
C LYS A 187 -19.52 23.84 -5.38
N PHE A 188 -20.15 23.35 -6.44
CA PHE A 188 -20.48 24.12 -7.65
C PHE A 188 -21.20 25.44 -7.37
N THR A 189 -22.12 25.46 -6.40
CA THR A 189 -22.91 26.66 -6.05
C THR A 189 -22.07 27.78 -5.45
N ALA A 190 -20.93 27.46 -4.85
CA ALA A 190 -19.98 28.42 -4.28
C ALA A 190 -18.65 28.47 -5.06
N SER A 191 -18.54 27.70 -6.16
CA SER A 191 -17.30 27.51 -6.92
C SER A 191 -16.07 27.20 -6.03
N THR A 192 -16.28 26.45 -4.94
CA THR A 192 -15.25 26.23 -3.91
C THR A 192 -14.83 24.75 -3.90
N PRO A 193 -13.56 24.43 -4.17
CA PRO A 193 -12.99 23.11 -3.91
C PRO A 193 -12.71 22.94 -2.41
N SER A 194 -12.90 21.73 -1.89
CA SER A 194 -12.55 21.38 -0.51
C SER A 194 -11.99 19.96 -0.47
N ILE A 195 -10.97 19.77 0.36
CA ILE A 195 -10.41 18.46 0.67
C ILE A 195 -10.91 18.10 2.06
N GLU A 196 -11.50 16.91 2.19
CA GLU A 196 -11.90 16.35 3.48
C GLU A 196 -11.05 15.11 3.72
N ILE A 197 -10.17 15.17 4.71
CA ILE A 197 -9.37 14.03 5.16
C ILE A 197 -10.11 13.40 6.32
N THR A 198 -10.50 12.13 6.16
CA THR A 198 -11.05 11.35 7.26
C THR A 198 -9.87 10.77 8.03
N ALA A 199 -9.88 10.92 9.36
CA ALA A 199 -8.91 10.26 10.21
C ALA A 199 -9.64 9.22 11.05
N CYS A 200 -9.15 7.98 11.04
CA CYS A 200 -9.68 6.92 11.87
C CYS A 200 -9.58 7.29 13.36
N ARG A 201 -10.72 7.24 14.06
CA ARG A 201 -10.75 7.46 15.51
C ARG A 201 -10.20 6.21 16.22
N THR A 202 -9.04 6.32 16.85
CA THR A 202 -8.46 5.26 17.70
C THR A 202 -9.16 5.12 19.03
#